data_AF-A0A9E6Y2N7-F1
#
_entry.id   AF-A0A9E6Y2N7-F1
#
_cell.length_a   1.000
_cell.length_b   1.000
_cell.length_c   1.000
_cell.angle_alpha   90.00
_cell.angle_beta   90.00
_cell.angle_gamma   90.00
#
_symmetry.space_group_name_H-M   'P 1'
#
loop_
_entity.id
_entity.type
_entity.pdbx_description
1 polymer ?
#
loop_
_entity_poly.entity_id
_entity_poly.type
_entity_poly.pdbx_seq_one_letter_code
_entity_poly.pdbx_strand_id
1 'polypeptide(L)'
;MNAWLWAAAILGAALVPLAIAAALRPPRGGVTALEAAGADAVLVLLLLAEGTKSQSFATLALVAAVTGFVGGVAFLHFLERVR
;
A
#
# COMPACT_ATOMS: atom_id res chain seq x y z
N MET A 1 -3.86 -11.28 -23.34
CA MET A 1 -4.59 -10.37 -22.43
C MET A 1 -4.17 -10.73 -21.02
N ASN A 2 -3.33 -9.90 -20.40
CA ASN A 2 -2.53 -10.32 -19.24
C ASN A 2 -3.42 -10.34 -17.99
N ALA A 3 -3.66 -11.53 -17.43
CA ALA A 3 -4.41 -11.70 -16.17
C ALA A 3 -3.85 -10.81 -15.04
N TRP A 4 -2.55 -10.54 -15.08
CA TRP A 4 -1.83 -9.60 -14.23
C TRP A 4 -2.37 -8.16 -14.25
N LEU A 5 -2.79 -7.65 -15.42
CA LEU A 5 -3.38 -6.31 -15.54
C LEU A 5 -4.79 -6.25 -14.93
N TRP A 6 -5.57 -7.32 -15.06
CA TRP A 6 -6.87 -7.44 -14.40
C TRP A 6 -6.71 -7.55 -12.88
N ALA A 7 -5.74 -8.34 -12.40
CA ALA A 7 -5.41 -8.41 -10.98
C ALA A 7 -4.99 -7.04 -10.43
N ALA A 8 -4.10 -6.31 -11.13
CA ALA A 8 -3.69 -4.97 -10.74
C ALA A 8 -4.87 -3.97 -10.72
N ALA A 9 -5.80 -4.06 -11.68
CA ALA A 9 -6.99 -3.20 -11.70
C ALA A 9 -7.94 -3.50 -10.53
N ILE A 10 -8.14 -4.78 -10.19
CA ILE A 10 -8.98 -5.20 -9.06
C ILE A 10 -8.38 -4.74 -7.73
N LEU A 11 -7.08 -4.96 -7.54
CA LEU A 11 -6.36 -4.51 -6.33
C LEU A 11 -6.29 -2.98 -6.26
N GLY A 12 -6.08 -2.30 -7.40
CA GLY A 12 -6.17 -0.83 -7.46
C GLY A 12 -7.55 -0.30 -7.06
N ALA A 13 -8.63 -1.01 -7.42
CA ALA A 13 -9.98 -0.67 -6.98
C ALA A 13 -10.20 -0.96 -5.48
N ALA A 14 -9.56 -1.99 -4.92
CA ALA A 14 -9.60 -2.32 -3.48
C ALA A 14 -8.85 -1.30 -2.61
N LEU A 15 -7.95 -0.53 -3.22
CA LEU A 15 -7.23 0.56 -2.56
C LEU A 15 -8.15 1.72 -2.13
N VAL A 16 -9.23 1.97 -2.88
CA VAL A 16 -10.20 3.03 -2.59
C VAL A 16 -10.93 2.81 -1.26
N PRO A 17 -11.59 1.65 -1.01
CA PRO A 17 -12.24 1.40 0.27
C PRO A 17 -11.24 1.30 1.42
N LEU A 18 -10.01 0.83 1.20
CA LEU A 18 -8.94 0.81 2.21
C LEU A 18 -8.51 2.24 2.61
N ALA A 19 -8.34 3.14 1.65
CA ALA A 19 -8.03 4.55 1.92
C ALA A 19 -9.18 5.25 2.66
N ILE A 20 -10.42 4.97 2.27
CA ILE A 20 -11.62 5.47 2.97
C ILE A 20 -11.66 4.94 4.41
N ALA A 21 -11.41 3.64 4.61
CA ALA A 21 -11.39 3.04 5.94
C ALA A 21 -10.27 3.61 6.82
N ALA A 22 -9.10 3.89 6.25
CA ALA A 22 -7.99 4.54 6.94
C ALA A 22 -8.34 5.98 7.39
N ALA A 23 -9.07 6.73 6.55
CA ALA A 23 -9.49 8.10 6.86
C ALA A 23 -10.64 8.20 7.87
N LEU A 24 -11.57 7.23 7.86
CA LEU A 24 -12.79 7.26 8.69
C LEU A 24 -12.63 6.59 10.05
N ARG A 25 -11.60 5.76 10.27
CA ARG A 25 -11.41 5.04 11.53
C ARG A 25 -10.60 5.83 12.58
N PRO A 26 -10.85 5.57 13.88
CA PRO A 26 -10.05 6.14 14.97
C PRO A 26 -8.56 5.75 14.83
N PRO A 27 -7.62 6.54 15.39
CA PRO A 27 -6.18 6.46 15.09
C PRO A 27 -5.58 5.05 15.14
N ARG A 28 -5.99 4.24 16.13
CA ARG A 28 -5.50 2.86 16.30
C ARG A 28 -5.96 1.90 15.19
N GLY A 29 -7.17 2.10 14.69
CA GLY A 29 -7.74 1.30 13.58
C GLY A 29 -7.45 1.91 12.20
N GLY A 30 -7.18 3.21 12.14
CA GLY A 30 -6.80 3.91 10.91
C GLY A 30 -5.39 3.55 10.46
N VAL A 31 -4.44 3.42 11.39
CA VAL A 31 -3.04 3.07 11.07
C VAL A 31 -2.93 1.65 10.50
N THR A 32 -3.65 0.68 11.06
CA THR A 32 -3.66 -0.69 10.52
C THR A 32 -4.32 -0.76 9.13
N ALA A 33 -5.37 0.02 8.89
CA ALA A 33 -5.96 0.15 7.56
C ALA A 33 -5.00 0.84 6.57
N LEU A 34 -4.22 1.81 7.03
CA LEU A 34 -3.21 2.51 6.23
C LEU A 34 -2.04 1.60 5.85
N GLU A 35 -1.54 0.80 6.79
CA GLU A 35 -0.52 -0.23 6.52
C GLU A 35 -1.02 -1.27 5.51
N ALA A 36 -2.27 -1.74 5.67
CA ALA A 36 -2.88 -2.64 4.71
C ALA A 36 -2.99 -2.01 3.31
N ALA A 37 -3.35 -0.73 3.22
CA ALA A 37 -3.39 0.01 1.95
C ALA A 37 -1.99 0.15 1.32
N GLY A 38 -0.96 0.38 2.13
CA GLY A 38 0.43 0.46 1.67
C GLY A 38 0.93 -0.87 1.11
N ALA A 39 0.65 -1.98 1.80
CA ALA A 39 0.97 -3.32 1.32
C ALA A 39 0.23 -3.65 0.00
N ASP A 40 -1.03 -3.25 -0.10
CA ASP A 40 -1.84 -3.45 -1.32
C ASP A 40 -1.27 -2.66 -2.50
N ALA A 41 -0.83 -1.42 -2.27
CA ALA A 41 -0.16 -0.60 -3.28
C ALA A 41 1.13 -1.23 -3.81
N VAL A 42 1.92 -1.86 -2.93
CA VAL A 42 3.14 -2.60 -3.31
C VAL A 42 2.80 -3.79 -4.19
N LEU A 43 1.75 -4.55 -3.84
CA LEU A 43 1.27 -5.67 -4.65
C LEU A 43 0.80 -5.20 -6.04
N VAL A 44 0.05 -4.10 -6.12
CA VAL A 44 -0.35 -3.51 -7.41
C VAL A 44 0.86 -3.17 -8.27
N LEU A 45 1.88 -2.53 -7.70
CA LEU A 45 3.12 -2.18 -8.43
C LEU A 45 3.89 -3.41 -8.91
N LEU A 46 3.94 -4.47 -8.09
CA LEU A 46 4.55 -5.76 -8.46
C LEU A 46 3.81 -6.46 -9.61
N LEU A 47 2.47 -6.49 -9.55
CA LEU A 47 1.64 -7.07 -10.62
C LEU A 47 1.76 -6.28 -11.93
N LEU A 48 1.87 -4.94 -11.84
CA LEU A 48 2.17 -4.08 -12.98
C LEU A 48 3.57 -4.36 -13.54
N ALA A 49 4.58 -4.57 -12.71
CA ALA A 49 5.92 -4.91 -13.14
C ALA A 49 5.95 -6.21 -13.95
N GLU A 50 5.29 -7.26 -13.46
CA GLU A 50 5.19 -8.53 -14.19
C GLU A 50 4.32 -8.42 -15.45
N GLY A 51 3.19 -7.72 -15.37
CA GLY A 51 2.30 -7.52 -16.51
C GLY A 51 2.92 -6.72 -17.67
N THR A 52 3.90 -5.87 -17.38
CA THR A 52 4.61 -5.01 -18.34
C THR A 52 6.04 -5.44 -18.63
N LYS A 53 6.54 -6.49 -17.96
CA LYS A 53 7.96 -6.92 -17.96
C LYS A 53 8.96 -5.76 -17.74
N SER A 54 8.52 -4.70 -17.08
CA SER A 54 9.30 -3.46 -16.94
C SER A 54 9.91 -3.38 -15.55
N GLN A 55 11.23 -3.50 -15.51
CA GLN A 55 12.03 -3.52 -14.26
C GLN A 55 11.85 -2.25 -13.41
N SER A 56 11.51 -1.11 -14.01
CA SER A 56 11.25 0.15 -13.29
C SER A 56 10.12 0.04 -12.27
N PHE A 57 9.07 -0.74 -12.55
CA PHE A 57 7.95 -0.90 -11.61
C PHE A 57 8.32 -1.76 -10.40
N ALA A 58 9.22 -2.72 -10.57
CA ALA A 58 9.73 -3.53 -9.45
C ALA A 58 10.55 -2.68 -8.47
N THR A 59 11.37 -1.77 -8.99
CA THR A 59 12.11 -0.82 -8.14
C THR A 59 11.17 0.11 -7.38
N LEU A 60 10.10 0.60 -8.03
CA LEU A 60 9.08 1.43 -7.37
C LEU A 60 8.33 0.65 -6.27
N ALA A 61 7.97 -0.62 -6.53
CA ALA A 61 7.35 -1.48 -5.54
C ALA A 61 8.24 -1.66 -4.31
N LEU A 62 9.54 -1.90 -4.53
CA LEU A 62 10.51 -2.07 -3.46
C LEU A 62 10.67 -0.79 -2.61
N VAL A 63 10.81 0.37 -3.26
CA VAL A 63 10.94 1.65 -2.57
C VAL A 63 9.66 1.99 -1.80
N ALA A 64 8.49 1.74 -2.40
CA ALA A 64 7.21 1.95 -1.73
C ALA A 64 7.04 1.04 -0.51
N ALA A 65 7.47 -0.22 -0.59
CA ALA A 65 7.40 -1.16 0.54
C ALA A 65 8.27 -0.72 1.72
N VAL A 66 9.52 -0.35 1.44
CA VAL A 66 10.45 0.10 2.49
C VAL A 66 9.98 1.42 3.11
N THR A 67 9.61 2.39 2.27
CA THR A 67 9.21 3.73 2.75
C THR A 67 7.87 3.68 3.49
N GLY A 68 6.91 2.87 3.02
CA GLY A 68 5.62 2.66 3.68
C GLY A 68 5.81 2.08 5.08
N PHE A 69 6.59 1.00 5.19
CA PHE A 69 6.86 0.35 6.48
C PHE A 69 7.58 1.29 7.47
N VAL A 70 8.62 2.01 7.02
CA VAL A 70 9.35 2.97 7.88
C VAL A 70 8.44 4.13 8.31
N GLY A 71 7.60 4.63 7.40
CA GLY A 71 6.63 5.70 7.68
C GLY A 71 5.58 5.27 8.70
N GLY A 72 5.05 4.05 8.60
CA GLY A 72 4.09 3.49 9.56
C GLY A 72 4.67 3.32 10.96
N VAL A 73 5.88 2.77 11.06
CA VAL A 73 6.60 2.62 12.33
C VAL A 73 6.89 4.00 12.95
N ALA A 74 7.34 4.97 12.15
CA ALA A 74 7.56 6.33 12.62
C ALA A 74 6.26 6.97 13.15
N PHE A 75 5.14 6.80 12.44
CA PHE A 75 3.85 7.33 12.86
C PHE A 75 3.36 6.69 14.17
N LEU A 76 3.49 5.37 14.32
CA LEU A 76 3.16 4.67 15.57
C LEU A 76 4.02 5.17 16.74
N HIS A 77 5.32 5.38 16.51
CA HIS A 77 6.24 5.92 17.52
C HIS A 77 5.86 7.34 17.96
N PHE A 78 5.42 8.20 17.04
CA PHE A 78 4.90 9.52 17.40
C PHE A 78 3.56 9.41 18.16
N LEU A 79 2.66 8.52 17.74
CA LEU A 79 1.37 8.31 18.40
C LEU A 79 1.54 7.81 19.84
N GLU A 80 2.51 6.94 20.09
CA GLU A 80 2.84 6.46 21.44
C GLU A 80 3.41 7.58 22.33
N ARG A 81 4.18 8.52 21.76
CA ARG A 81 4.79 9.64 22.51
C ARG A 81 3.85 10.80 22.84
N VAL A 82 2.73 10.93 22.12
CA VAL A 82 1.73 11.99 22.35
C VAL A 82 0.74 11.60 23.45
N ARG A 83 0.81 10.36 23.95
CA ARG A 83 0.02 9.85 25.07
C ARG A 83 0.73 10.06 26.41
#